data_AF-D7E675-F1
#
_entry.id   AF-D7E675-F1
#
_cell.length_a   1.000
_cell.length_b   1.000
_cell.length_c   1.000
_cell.angle_alpha   90.00
_cell.angle_beta   90.00
_cell.angle_gamma   90.00
#
_symmetry.space_group_name_H-M   'P 1'
#
loop_
_entity.id
_entity.type
_entity.pdbx_description
1 polymer ?
#
loop_
_entity_poly.entity_id
_entity_poly.type
_entity_poly.pdbx_seq_one_letter_code
_entity_poly.pdbx_strand_id
1 'polypeptide(L)' 'MQNSDYYKQISVEKTSEYEIYFYILHEYLKENNIVLSNKSVVLNEVDGDYLILDYVLKSVWIPKSQIKHEYIIHK' A
#
# COMPACT_ATOMS: atom_id res chain seq x y z
N MET A 1 -13.01 -12.39 -21.31
CA MET A 1 -11.96 -11.35 -21.25
C MET A 1 -11.51 -11.29 -19.80
N GLN A 2 -10.30 -11.74 -19.49
CA GLN A 2 -9.73 -11.64 -18.14
C GLN A 2 -9.42 -10.17 -17.89
N ASN A 3 -10.27 -9.48 -17.13
CA ASN A 3 -9.92 -8.18 -16.55
C ASN A 3 -8.88 -8.45 -15.48
N SER A 4 -7.63 -8.43 -15.90
CA SER A 4 -6.48 -8.46 -15.03
C SER A 4 -6.42 -7.13 -14.29
N ASP A 5 -7.24 -6.97 -13.25
CA ASP A 5 -7.05 -5.95 -12.25
C ASP A 5 -5.72 -6.29 -11.54
N TYR A 6 -4.61 -5.78 -12.07
CA TYR A 6 -3.27 -6.02 -11.56
C TYR A 6 -3.11 -5.28 -10.23
N TYR A 7 -3.63 -5.87 -9.16
CA TYR A 7 -3.33 -5.43 -7.81
C TYR A 7 -1.83 -5.61 -7.57
N LYS A 8 -1.16 -4.52 -7.19
CA LYS A 8 0.23 -4.61 -6.76
C LYS A 8 0.24 -5.06 -5.31
N GLN A 9 0.75 -6.26 -5.05
CA GLN A 9 1.06 -6.70 -3.69
C GLN A 9 2.21 -5.84 -3.18
N ILE A 10 1.95 -5.07 -2.13
CA ILE A 10 2.94 -4.19 -1.51
C ILE A 10 3.17 -4.72 -0.11
N SER A 11 4.37 -5.22 0.19
CA SER A 11 4.77 -5.50 1.57
C SER A 11 5.03 -4.17 2.25
N VAL A 12 4.40 -4.00 3.40
CA VAL A 12 4.50 -2.81 4.22
C VAL A 12 4.85 -3.18 5.64
N GLU A 13 6.07 -2.85 6.02
CA GLU A 13 6.55 -3.06 7.38
C GLU A 13 5.94 -1.96 8.26
N LYS A 14 5.08 -2.35 9.20
CA LYS A 14 4.52 -1.42 10.21
C LYS A 14 5.30 -1.53 11.53
N THR A 15 5.97 -2.67 11.81
CA THR A 15 7.01 -2.85 12.84
C THR A 15 7.95 -4.02 12.49
N SER A 16 9.01 -4.25 13.27
CA SER A 16 9.86 -5.46 13.19
C SER A 16 9.11 -6.78 13.48
N GLU A 17 7.84 -6.72 13.90
CA GLU A 17 7.04 -7.85 14.34
C GLU A 17 5.98 -8.28 13.32
N TYR A 18 5.66 -7.45 12.32
CA TYR A 18 4.66 -7.81 11.31
C TYR A 18 4.80 -7.08 9.97
N GLU A 19 4.39 -7.77 8.91
CA GLU A 19 4.26 -7.27 7.54
C GLU A 19 2.79 -7.16 7.15
N ILE A 20 2.42 -6.04 6.52
CA ILE A 20 1.10 -5.82 5.94
C ILE A 20 1.21 -5.86 4.43
N TYR A 21 0.36 -6.63 3.78
CA TYR A 21 0.28 -6.69 2.33
C TYR A 21 -0.98 -5.96 1.86
N PHE A 22 -0.80 -4.90 1.07
CA PHE A 22 -1.90 -4.17 0.45
C PHE A 22 -2.15 -4.63 -0.97
N TYR A 23 -3.42 -4.78 -1.32
CA TYR A 23 -3.91 -4.90 -2.69
C TYR A 23 -4.60 -3.59 -3.08
N ILE A 24 -3.83 -2.67 -3.66
CA ILE A 24 -4.31 -1.34 -4.07
C ILE A 24 -4.68 -1.36 -5.55
N LEU A 25 -5.73 -0.62 -5.91
CA LEU A 25 -6.12 -0.40 -7.30
C LEU A 25 -4.98 0.29 -8.07
N HIS A 26 -4.55 -0.32 -9.18
CA HIS A 26 -3.47 0.22 -10.01
C HIS A 26 -3.83 1.60 -10.61
N GLU A 27 -5.10 1.80 -10.97
CA GLU A 27 -5.60 3.06 -11.50
C GLU A 27 -5.40 4.22 -10.51
N TYR A 28 -5.79 4.01 -9.24
CA TYR A 28 -5.58 4.99 -8.18
C TYR A 28 -4.11 5.40 -8.04
N LEU A 29 -3.19 4.43 -8.04
CA LEU A 29 -1.74 4.70 -7.95
C LEU A 29 -1.26 5.52 -9.15
N LYS A 30 -1.75 5.19 -10.36
CA LYS A 30 -1.36 5.86 -11.60
C LYS A 30 -1.88 7.30 -11.68
N GLU A 31 -3.15 7.52 -11.34
CA GLU A 31 -3.78 8.84 -11.35
C GLU A 31 -3.13 9.81 -10.35
N ASN A 32 -2.67 9.28 -9.22
CA ASN A 32 -2.02 10.08 -8.16
C ASN A 32 -0.50 10.11 -8.27
N ASN A 33 0.08 9.51 -9.32
CA ASN A 33 1.54 9.43 -9.54
C ASN A 33 2.30 8.83 -8.33
N ILE A 34 1.71 7.81 -7.71
CA ILE A 34 2.26 7.12 -6.53
C ILE A 34 3.04 5.90 -6.99
N VAL A 35 4.33 5.81 -6.60
CA VAL A 35 5.21 4.69 -6.97
C VAL A 35 5.63 3.91 -5.72
N LEU A 36 4.77 2.99 -5.30
CA LEU A 36 5.09 2.08 -4.21
C LEU A 36 6.04 0.99 -4.69
N SER A 37 7.03 0.63 -3.89
CA SER A 37 7.83 -0.57 -4.13
C SER A 37 7.34 -1.71 -3.26
N ASN A 38 7.88 -2.91 -3.46
CA ASN A 38 7.61 -4.06 -2.61
C ASN A 38 8.19 -3.88 -1.18
N LYS A 39 8.83 -2.75 -0.87
CA LYS A 39 9.46 -2.39 0.41
C LYS A 39 8.98 -1.03 0.92
N SER A 40 7.81 -0.58 0.50
CA SER A 40 7.24 0.66 1.03
C SER A 40 6.90 0.51 2.51
N VAL A 41 6.98 1.58 3.30
CA VAL A 41 6.85 1.53 4.77
C VAL A 41 5.60 2.31 5.20
N VAL A 42 4.74 1.74 6.05
CA VAL A 42 3.64 2.49 6.66
C VAL A 42 4.27 3.28 7.78
N LEU A 43 4.25 4.60 7.63
CA LEU A 43 4.74 5.54 8.62
C LEU A 43 3.66 5.82 9.69
N ASN A 44 2.39 5.83 9.30
CA ASN A 44 1.28 6.11 10.20
C ASN A 44 -0.08 5.58 9.67
N GLU A 45 -1.08 5.53 10.54
CA GLU A 45 -2.46 5.21 10.23
C GLU A 45 -3.38 6.20 10.97
N VAL A 46 -4.13 7.01 10.25
CA VAL A 46 -4.99 8.06 10.83
C VAL A 46 -6.31 8.10 10.07
N ASP A 47 -7.43 8.09 10.78
CA ASP A 47 -8.79 8.26 10.25
C ASP A 47 -9.15 7.37 9.03
N GLY A 48 -8.60 6.16 8.97
CA GLY A 48 -8.86 5.23 7.87
C GLY A 48 -7.96 5.43 6.64
N ASP A 49 -6.88 6.19 6.78
CA ASP A 49 -5.85 6.36 5.77
C ASP A 49 -4.49 5.85 6.28
N TYR A 50 -3.69 5.30 5.38
CA TYR A 50 -2.30 4.92 5.64
C TYR A 50 -1.35 5.96 5.07
N LEU A 51 -0.44 6.48 5.91
CA LEU A 51 0.71 7.23 5.43
C LEU A 51 1.80 6.23 5.06
N ILE A 52 2.17 6.19 3.79
CA ILE A 52 3.16 5.27 3.25
C ILE A 52 4.35 6.04 2.69
N LEU A 53 5.56 5.58 2.99
CA LEU A 53 6.77 6.02 2.32
C LEU A 53 6.94 5.23 1.02
N ASP A 54 6.91 5.95 -0.10
CA ASP A 54 7.06 5.37 -1.43
C ASP A 54 8.54 5.08 -1.78
N TYR A 55 8.79 4.51 -2.97
CA TYR A 55 10.15 4.16 -3.41
C TYR A 55 11.08 5.37 -3.59
N VAL A 56 10.51 6.55 -3.86
CA VAL A 56 11.26 7.79 -4.08
C VAL A 56 11.33 8.64 -2.81
N LEU A 57 11.08 8.03 -1.64
CA LEU A 57 11.12 8.65 -0.32
C LEU A 57 10.09 9.79 -0.14
N LYS A 58 8.99 9.74 -0.88
CA LYS A 58 7.84 10.63 -0.66
C LYS A 58 6.82 9.95 0.25
N SER A 59 6.31 10.72 1.19
CA SER A 59 5.20 10.28 2.04
C SER A 59 3.89 10.54 1.31
N VAL A 60 3.08 9.50 1.14
CA VAL A 60 1.78 9.54 0.46
C VAL A 60 0.70 8.98 1.36
N TRP A 61 -0.44 9.66 1.43
CA TRP A 61 -1.63 9.14 2.11
C TRP A 61 -2.41 8.26 1.14
N ILE A 62 -2.73 7.05 1.60
CA ILE A 62 -3.53 6.08 0.86
C ILE A 62 -4.78 5.76 1.67
N PRO A 63 -5.96 6.15 1.18
CA PRO A 63 -7.21 5.81 1.85
C PRO A 63 -7.45 4.31 1.84
N LYS A 64 -7.90 3.74 2.97
CA LYS A 64 -8.29 2.32 3.04
C LYS A 64 -9.38 1.96 2.05
N SER A 65 -10.21 2.92 1.64
CA SER A 65 -11.23 2.74 0.59
C SER A 65 -10.63 2.33 -0.76
N GLN A 66 -9.35 2.62 -1.00
CA GLN A 66 -8.61 2.23 -2.21
C GLN A 66 -7.86 0.91 -2.06
N ILE A 67 -7.89 0.32 -0.85
CA ILE A 67 -7.25 -0.94 -0.51
C ILE A 67 -8.32 -2.03 -0.53
N LYS A 68 -8.23 -2.94 -1.49
CA LYS A 68 -9.22 -4.01 -1.64
C LYS A 68 -9.01 -5.13 -0.62
N HIS A 69 -7.76 -5.45 -0.33
CA HIS A 69 -7.39 -6.46 0.65
C HIS A 69 -6.17 -6.02 1.44
N GLU A 70 -6.22 -6.31 2.74
CA GLU A 70 -5.13 -6.17 3.70
C GLU A 70 -4.82 -7.57 4.23
N TYR A 71 -3.56 -7.98 4.20
CA TYR A 71 -3.13 -9.25 4.79
C TYR A 71 -1.96 -9.01 5.74
N ILE A 72 -2.12 -9.38 7.01
CA ILE A 72 -1.14 -9.13 8.07
C ILE A 72 -0.44 -10.44 8.43
N ILE A 73 0.87 -10.48 8.26
CA ILE A 73 1.73 -11.59 8.66
C ILE A 73 2.51 -11.17 9.91
N HIS A 74 2.39 -11.94 10.98
CA HIS A 74 3.23 -11.79 12.17
C HIS A 74 4.54 -12.54 11.93
N LYS A 75 5.68 -11.89 12.18
CA LYS A 75 7.03 -12.45 12.03
C LYS A 75 7.42 -13.33 13.22
#